data_AF-A0A3C0YXI9-F1
#
_entry.id   AF-A0A3C0YXI9-F1
#
_cell.length_a   1.000
_cell.length_b   1.000
_cell.length_c   1.000
_cell.angle_alpha   90.00
_cell.angle_beta   90.00
_cell.angle_gamma   90.00
#
_symmetry.space_group_name_H-M   'P 1'
#
loop_
_entity.id
_entity.type
_entity.pdbx_description
1 polymer ?
#
loop_
_entity_poly.entity_id
_entity_poly.type
_entity_poly.pdbx_seq_one_letter_code
_entity_poly.pdbx_strand_id
1 'polypeptide(L)'
;MNQHKLTGLLAEKLHLDLPPVVLGFADECPDGAYTLAKPPPSFCVLWRWGEDRVFWAPASEHVGCAIGGMVAGFVSADDNPSELAAALAEMCEEGEYDPGEEIAA
;
A
#
# COMPACT_ATOMS: atom_id res chain seq x y z
N MET A 1 -10.60 -22.60 -8.29
CA MET A 1 -11.58 -21.98 -7.35
C MET A 1 -11.88 -20.59 -7.87
N ASN A 2 -13.15 -20.17 -7.96
CA ASN A 2 -13.50 -18.82 -8.45
C ASN A 2 -13.05 -17.77 -7.40
N GLN A 3 -12.47 -16.66 -7.85
CA GLN A 3 -11.96 -15.57 -7.01
C GLN A 3 -13.01 -15.08 -5.99
N HIS A 4 -14.28 -14.94 -6.39
CA HIS A 4 -15.37 -14.56 -5.48
C HIS A 4 -15.56 -15.54 -4.31
N LYS A 5 -15.38 -16.85 -4.54
CA LYS A 5 -15.50 -17.87 -3.49
C LYS A 5 -14.32 -17.82 -2.52
N LEU A 6 -13.13 -17.48 -3.00
CA LEU A 6 -11.94 -17.34 -2.17
C LEU A 6 -12.04 -16.09 -1.28
N THR A 7 -12.45 -14.96 -1.85
CA THR A 7 -12.67 -13.71 -1.09
C THR A 7 -13.67 -13.92 0.06
N GLY A 8 -14.82 -14.54 -0.22
CA GLY A 8 -15.82 -14.82 0.81
C GLY A 8 -15.31 -15.77 1.90
N LEU A 9 -14.54 -16.80 1.52
CA LEU A 9 -13.92 -17.71 2.48
C LEU A 9 -12.91 -17.00 3.39
N LEU A 10 -12.05 -16.14 2.84
CA LEU A 10 -11.06 -15.40 3.61
C LEU A 10 -11.73 -14.42 4.57
N ALA A 11 -12.73 -13.67 4.12
CA ALA A 11 -13.48 -12.76 4.98
C ALA A 11 -14.14 -13.50 6.16
N GLU A 12 -14.77 -14.65 5.89
CA GLU A 12 -15.39 -15.47 6.94
C GLU A 12 -14.37 -16.03 7.92
N LYS A 13 -13.27 -16.64 7.44
CA LYS A 13 -12.31 -17.35 8.29
C LYS A 13 -11.36 -16.44 9.05
N LEU A 14 -11.08 -15.26 8.53
CA LEU A 14 -10.18 -14.30 9.16
C LEU A 14 -10.94 -13.16 9.86
N HIS A 15 -12.28 -13.21 9.86
CA HIS A 15 -13.15 -12.20 10.47
C HIS A 15 -12.81 -10.78 9.99
N LEU A 16 -12.67 -10.60 8.68
CA LEU A 16 -12.29 -9.31 8.10
C LEU A 16 -13.50 -8.40 7.97
N ASP A 17 -13.36 -7.15 8.44
CA ASP A 17 -14.35 -6.09 8.23
C ASP A 17 -14.26 -5.48 6.81
N LEU A 18 -13.11 -5.63 6.15
CA LEU A 18 -12.85 -5.14 4.80
C LEU A 18 -12.57 -6.29 3.82
N PRO A 19 -12.91 -6.14 2.53
CA PRO A 19 -12.53 -7.10 1.51
C PRO A 19 -11.00 -7.32 1.51
N PRO A 20 -10.51 -8.56 1.40
CA PRO A 20 -9.07 -8.82 1.34
C PRO A 20 -8.47 -8.26 0.05
N VAL A 21 -7.44 -7.43 0.19
CA VAL A 21 -6.56 -7.01 -0.90
C VAL A 21 -5.49 -8.07 -1.11
N VAL A 22 -5.27 -8.48 -2.36
CA VAL A 22 -4.27 -9.49 -2.72
C VAL A 22 -3.06 -8.79 -3.33
N LEU A 23 -1.87 -9.11 -2.83
CA LEU A 23 -0.59 -8.73 -3.41
C LEU A 23 0.07 -9.95 -4.05
N GLY A 24 0.65 -9.75 -5.23
CA GLY A 24 1.48 -10.74 -5.91
C GLY A 24 2.73 -10.06 -6.45
N PHE A 25 3.89 -10.70 -6.25
CA PHE A 25 5.15 -10.24 -6.82
C PHE A 25 5.23 -10.66 -8.28
N ALA A 26 5.66 -9.72 -9.14
CA ALA A 26 5.90 -9.95 -10.55
C ALA A 26 7.17 -9.21 -10.96
N ASP A 27 8.04 -9.85 -11.74
CA ASP A 27 9.29 -9.26 -12.21
C ASP A 27 9.05 -8.16 -13.26
N GLU A 28 7.95 -8.27 -14.01
CA GLU A 28 7.55 -7.35 -15.07
C GLU A 28 6.08 -6.96 -14.93
N CYS A 29 5.69 -5.83 -15.52
CA CYS A 29 4.30 -5.39 -15.56
C CYS A 29 3.45 -6.40 -16.35
N PRO A 30 2.41 -7.01 -15.74
CA PRO A 30 1.53 -7.93 -16.45
C PRO A 30 0.81 -7.26 -17.62
N ASP A 31 0.58 -8.01 -18.70
CA ASP A 31 -0.15 -7.52 -19.87
C ASP A 31 -1.54 -6.99 -19.50
N GLY A 32 -1.82 -5.75 -19.90
CA GLY A 32 -3.11 -5.11 -19.64
C GLY A 32 -3.33 -4.66 -18.19
N ALA A 33 -2.31 -4.77 -17.32
CA ALA A 33 -2.38 -4.20 -15.97
C ALA A 33 -2.47 -2.67 -16.04
N TYR A 34 -3.29 -2.10 -15.15
CA TYR A 34 -3.33 -0.66 -14.96
C TYR A 34 -2.01 -0.21 -14.31
N THR A 35 -1.30 0.72 -14.94
CA THR A 35 -0.12 1.36 -14.37
C THR A 35 -0.47 2.71 -13.79
N LEU A 36 0.24 3.11 -12.75
CA LEU A 36 0.01 4.39 -12.09
C LEU A 36 0.48 5.53 -13.00
N ALA A 37 -0.39 6.53 -13.19
CA ALA A 37 -0.05 7.70 -14.02
C ALA A 37 0.94 8.65 -13.31
N LYS A 38 0.97 8.58 -11.97
CA LYS A 38 1.88 9.32 -11.09
C LYS A 38 2.24 8.43 -9.89
N PRO A 39 3.42 8.61 -9.31
CA PRO A 39 3.75 7.98 -8.03
C PRO A 39 2.71 8.33 -6.96
N PRO A 40 2.31 7.38 -6.12
CA PRO A 40 1.39 7.65 -5.02
C PRO A 40 2.04 8.62 -4.01
N PRO A 41 1.25 9.49 -3.36
CA PRO A 41 1.79 10.42 -2.36
C PRO A 41 2.27 9.69 -1.10
N SER A 42 1.79 8.47 -0.86
CA SER A 42 2.21 7.60 0.25
C SER A 42 1.94 6.13 -0.09
N PHE A 43 2.62 5.21 0.60
CA PHE A 43 2.47 3.76 0.36
C PHE A 43 1.08 3.24 0.75
N CYS A 44 0.45 3.80 1.79
CA CYS A 44 -0.89 3.43 2.25
C CYS A 44 -1.96 3.59 1.14
N VAL A 45 -1.79 4.56 0.24
CA VAL A 45 -2.69 4.79 -0.91
C VAL A 45 -2.78 3.59 -1.83
N LEU A 46 -1.69 2.83 -1.98
CA LEU A 46 -1.67 1.63 -2.81
C LEU A 46 -2.66 0.58 -2.30
N TRP A 47 -2.86 0.49 -0.99
CA TRP A 47 -3.87 -0.39 -0.38
C TRP A 47 -5.28 0.11 -0.65
N ARG A 48 -5.52 1.42 -0.53
CA ARG A 48 -6.80 2.04 -0.85
C ARG A 48 -7.18 1.80 -2.31
N TRP A 49 -6.24 1.96 -3.24
CA TRP A 49 -6.47 1.69 -4.66
C TRP A 49 -6.69 0.20 -4.96
N GLY A 50 -6.05 -0.69 -4.20
CA GLY A 50 -6.21 -2.14 -4.31
C GLY A 50 -7.60 -2.64 -3.93
N GLU A 51 -8.39 -1.84 -3.22
CA GLU A 51 -9.80 -2.14 -2.94
C GLU A 51 -10.67 -2.04 -4.21
N ASP A 52 -10.35 -1.10 -5.10
CA ASP A 52 -11.19 -0.76 -6.26
C ASP A 52 -10.71 -1.40 -7.57
N ARG A 53 -9.41 -1.67 -7.71
CA ARG A 53 -8.84 -2.17 -8.96
C ARG A 53 -7.57 -2.99 -8.78
N VAL A 54 -7.35 -3.87 -9.76
CA VAL A 54 -6.04 -4.50 -9.96
C VAL A 54 -5.13 -3.52 -10.70
N PHE A 55 -3.95 -3.26 -10.16
CA PHE A 55 -2.93 -2.41 -10.78
C PHE A 55 -1.54 -3.01 -10.55
N TRP A 56 -0.57 -2.48 -11.26
CA TRP A 56 0.84 -2.79 -11.07
C TRP A 56 1.59 -1.54 -10.61
N ALA A 57 2.48 -1.72 -9.64
CA ALA A 57 3.39 -0.70 -9.15
C ALA A 57 4.82 -1.28 -9.07
N PRO A 58 5.84 -0.66 -9.67
CA PRO A 58 7.23 -1.04 -9.49
C PRO A 58 7.73 -0.67 -8.09
N ALA A 59 8.85 -1.28 -7.69
CA ALA A 59 9.52 -0.97 -6.41
C ALA A 59 9.76 0.54 -6.21
N SER A 60 10.09 1.28 -7.28
CA SER A 60 10.33 2.72 -7.24
C SER A 60 9.10 3.57 -6.88
N GLU A 61 7.88 3.02 -6.97
CA GLU A 61 6.65 3.72 -6.57
C GLU A 61 6.27 3.47 -5.10
N HIS A 62 6.94 2.53 -4.42
CA HIS A 62 6.68 2.21 -3.02
C HIS A 62 7.55 3.02 -2.04
N VAL A 63 8.49 3.82 -2.56
CA VAL A 63 9.41 4.64 -1.76
C VAL A 63 8.93 6.08 -1.54
N GLY A 64 7.67 6.39 -1.87
CA GLY A 64 7.07 7.71 -1.63
C GLY A 64 6.82 8.04 -0.16
N CYS A 65 7.00 7.06 0.73
CA CYS A 65 6.92 7.22 2.18
C CYS A 65 7.97 6.32 2.84
N ALA A 66 8.81 6.87 3.73
CA ALA A 66 9.86 6.12 4.42
C ALA A 66 9.34 4.91 5.21
N ILE A 67 8.19 5.04 5.87
CA ILE A 67 7.54 3.94 6.61
C ILE A 67 7.08 2.85 5.64
N GLY A 68 6.43 3.24 4.55
CA GLY A 68 5.93 2.31 3.53
C GLY A 68 7.04 1.50 2.87
N GLY A 69 8.10 2.17 2.44
CA GLY A 69 9.26 1.51 1.85
C GLY A 69 9.94 0.55 2.84
N MET A 70 10.02 0.92 4.12
CA MET A 70 10.60 0.06 5.16
C MET A 70 9.74 -1.19 5.40
N VAL A 71 8.43 -1.01 5.57
CA VAL A 71 7.48 -2.12 5.81
C VAL A 71 7.41 -3.07 4.62
N ALA A 72 7.53 -2.55 3.40
CA ALA A 72 7.56 -3.34 2.17
C ALA A 72 8.93 -4.01 1.89
N GLY A 73 9.97 -3.68 2.66
CA GLY A 73 11.32 -4.21 2.48
C GLY A 73 12.09 -3.64 1.29
N PHE A 74 11.66 -2.49 0.75
CA PHE A 74 12.36 -1.79 -0.34
C PHE A 74 13.46 -0.84 0.15
N VAL A 75 13.36 -0.37 1.39
CA VAL A 75 14.42 0.43 2.05
C VAL A 75 14.75 -0.15 3.43
N SER A 76 16.00 0.03 3.85
CA SER A 76 16.44 -0.20 5.22
C SER A 76 16.09 0.99 6.11
N ALA A 77 15.94 0.75 7.41
CA ALA A 77 15.82 1.83 8.40
C ALA A 77 17.07 2.75 8.41
N ASP A 78 18.21 2.23 7.95
CA ASP A 78 19.47 2.97 7.86
C ASP A 78 19.54 3.88 6.61
N ASP A 79 18.65 3.71 5.63
CA ASP A 79 18.72 4.47 4.38
C ASP A 79 18.38 5.95 4.60
N ASN A 80 17.38 6.24 5.43
CA ASN A 80 16.94 7.61 5.79
C ASN A 80 16.40 7.68 7.24
N PRO A 81 17.26 7.51 8.26
CA PRO A 81 16.82 7.36 9.66
C PRO A 81 16.10 8.60 10.21
N SER A 82 16.45 9.81 9.75
CA SER A 82 15.79 11.05 10.19
C SER A 82 14.37 11.19 9.64
N GLU A 83 14.15 10.83 8.38
CA GLU A 83 12.85 10.89 7.73
C GLU A 83 11.90 9.84 8.33
N LEU A 84 12.40 8.61 8.52
CA LEU A 84 11.67 7.54 9.17
C LEU A 84 11.28 7.92 10.61
N ALA A 85 12.20 8.48 11.38
CA ALA A 85 11.92 8.91 12.76
C ALA A 85 10.87 10.04 12.82
N ALA A 86 10.94 11.00 11.90
CA ALA A 86 9.96 12.10 11.82
C ALA A 86 8.56 11.57 11.47
N ALA A 87 8.44 10.73 10.45
CA ALA A 87 7.17 10.12 10.06
C ALA A 87 6.58 9.25 11.17
N LEU A 88 7.40 8.49 11.90
CA LEU A 88 6.95 7.69 13.03
C LEU A 88 6.48 8.56 14.20
N ALA A 89 7.17 9.67 14.48
CA ALA A 89 6.76 10.61 15.51
C ALA A 89 5.39 11.24 15.18
N GLU A 90 5.19 11.66 13.93
CA GLU A 90 3.93 12.20 13.43
C GLU A 90 2.77 11.21 13.59
N MET A 91 2.97 9.93 13.26
CA MET A 91 1.96 8.88 13.47
C MET A 91 1.65 8.59 14.94
N CYS A 92 2.57 8.92 15.85
CA CYS A 92 2.46 8.65 17.29
C CYS A 92 1.96 9.85 18.09
N GLU A 93 2.07 11.07 17.54
CA GLU A 93 1.38 12.23 18.09
C GLU A 93 -0.13 12.03 17.94
N GLU A 94 -0.90 12.33 18.98
CA GLU A 94 -2.38 12.30 18.94
C GLU A 94 -2.89 13.46 18.05
N GLY A 95 -2.67 13.33 16.74
CA GLY A 95 -3.25 14.15 15.69
C GLY A 95 -4.42 13.39 15.04
N GLU A 96 -5.45 14.13 14.64
CA GLU A 96 -6.55 13.58 13.86
C GLU A 96 -5.98 13.13 12.50
N TYR A 97 -5.86 11.81 12.27
CA TYR A 97 -5.51 11.27 10.96
C TYR A 97 -6.56 11.76 9.95
N ASP A 98 -6.18 12.64 9.03
CA ASP A 98 -7.01 13.09 7.91
C ASP A 98 -6.73 12.20 6.68
N PRO A 99 -7.62 11.26 6.34
CA PRO A 99 -7.44 10.42 5.16
C PRO A 99 -7.42 11.22 3.86
N GLY A 100 -7.92 12.47 3.87
CA GLY A 100 -7.97 13.35 2.70
C GLY A 100 -6.60 13.74 2.14
N GLU A 101 -5.57 13.79 2.97
CA GLU A 101 -4.19 14.11 2.54
C GLU A 101 -3.58 13.00 1.67
N GLU A 102 -4.01 11.75 1.88
CA GLU A 102 -3.52 10.59 1.13
C GLU A 102 -4.30 10.37 -0.19
N ILE A 103 -5.54 10.85 -0.27
CA ILE A 103 -6.43 10.59 -1.42
C ILE A 103 -6.30 11.67 -2.51
N ALA A 104 -5.63 12.79 -2.22
CA ALA A 104 -5.44 13.88 -3.17
C ALA A 104 -4.26 13.65 -4.12
N ALA A 105 -4.47 12.89 -5.20
CA ALA A 105 -3.52 12.77 -6.35
C ALA A 105 -4.22 12.61 -7.71
#